data_AF-A0A2S4N4Z8-F1
#
_entry.id   AF-A0A2S4N4Z8-F1
#
_cell.length_a   1.000
_cell.length_b   1.000
_cell.length_c   1.000
_cell.angle_alpha   90.00
_cell.angle_beta   90.00
_cell.angle_gamma   90.00
#
_symmetry.space_group_name_H-M   'P 1'
#
loop_
_entity.id
_entity.type
_entity.pdbx_description
1 polymer ?
#
loop_
_entity_poly.entity_id
_entity_poly.type
_entity_poly.pdbx_seq_one_letter_code
_entity_poly.pdbx_strand_id
1 'polypeptide(L)'
;MNDIYKIVKLNEKEYSFDTDLGLSYSIELKKSNYFYLLENNNKKYIDIFRFSIFDRDYPIETDYKVRNTILSFISTYFQKQNNDEILFFINNEFETNNFSHRAKSRLKLFRRLFRISNKNSEFVFLTNEHFILNHKEYKMDYIGIIVKTKSPYYNNIIRTFTKFCHENSYQKLTQ
;
A
#
# COMPACT_ATOMS: atom_id res chain seq x y z
N MET A 1 20.59 -13.95 -6.13
CA MET A 1 19.67 -14.32 -5.02
C MET A 1 19.01 -13.03 -4.54
N ASN A 2 17.68 -12.94 -4.53
CA ASN A 2 17.03 -11.72 -4.04
C ASN A 2 17.15 -11.69 -2.52
N ASP A 3 17.89 -10.72 -2.02
CA ASP A 3 18.08 -10.45 -0.61
C ASP A 3 16.72 -9.97 -0.03
N ILE A 4 15.99 -10.89 0.61
CA ILE A 4 14.65 -10.69 1.19
C ILE A 4 14.60 -11.18 2.64
N TYR A 5 13.75 -10.55 3.45
CA TYR A 5 13.43 -11.00 4.81
C TYR A 5 12.45 -12.16 4.78
N LYS A 6 12.50 -12.99 5.83
CA LYS A 6 11.58 -14.10 6.02
C LYS A 6 10.21 -13.57 6.44
N ILE A 7 9.20 -13.86 5.64
CA ILE A 7 7.81 -13.56 5.96
C ILE A 7 7.21 -14.73 6.75
N VAL A 8 6.65 -14.43 7.91
CA VAL A 8 5.96 -15.37 8.78
C VAL A 8 4.45 -15.15 8.61
N LYS A 9 3.72 -16.24 8.37
CA LYS A 9 2.25 -16.22 8.42
C LYS A 9 1.83 -16.35 9.89
N LEU A 10 1.19 -15.33 10.44
CA LEU A 10 0.70 -15.33 11.82
C LEU A 10 -0.65 -16.04 11.91
N ASN A 11 -1.54 -15.79 10.94
CA ASN A 11 -2.81 -16.49 10.78
C ASN A 11 -3.31 -16.37 9.32
N GLU A 12 -4.56 -16.72 9.04
CA GLU A 12 -5.13 -16.64 7.68
C GLU A 12 -5.13 -15.23 7.09
N LYS A 13 -5.18 -14.21 7.94
CA LYS A 13 -5.33 -12.80 7.54
C LYS A 13 -4.09 -11.97 7.84
N GLU A 14 -3.13 -12.47 8.61
CA GLU A 14 -2.00 -11.68 9.08
C GLU A 14 -0.66 -12.34 8.75
N TYR A 15 0.26 -11.51 8.27
CA TYR A 15 1.65 -11.83 7.99
C TYR A 15 2.55 -10.80 8.65
N SER A 16 3.76 -11.19 9.02
CA SER A 16 4.78 -10.26 9.49
C SER A 16 6.17 -10.61 8.96
N PHE A 17 7.06 -9.64 8.98
CA PHE A 17 8.49 -9.89 8.85
C PHE A 17 9.28 -8.89 9.68
N ASP A 18 10.36 -9.37 10.27
CA ASP A 18 11.30 -8.56 11.03
C ASP A 18 12.55 -8.30 10.19
N THR A 19 13.13 -7.11 10.34
CA THR A 19 14.35 -6.71 9.64
C THR A 19 15.59 -6.91 10.52
N ASP A 20 16.76 -6.96 9.90
CA ASP A 20 18.05 -7.01 10.59
C ASP A 20 18.30 -5.76 11.46
N LEU A 21 17.53 -4.68 11.21
CA LEU A 21 17.57 -3.42 11.93
C LEU A 21 16.56 -3.35 13.10
N GLY A 22 15.88 -4.45 13.40
CA GLY A 22 14.91 -4.53 14.51
C GLY A 22 13.54 -3.92 14.20
N LEU A 23 13.19 -3.77 12.91
CA LEU A 23 11.88 -3.25 12.50
C LEU A 23 10.91 -4.39 12.23
N SER A 24 9.67 -4.25 12.70
CA SER A 24 8.61 -5.22 12.44
C SER A 24 7.57 -4.64 11.48
N TYR A 25 7.30 -5.40 10.41
CA TYR A 25 6.28 -5.08 9.42
C TYR A 25 5.10 -6.03 9.60
N SER A 26 3.88 -5.51 9.49
CA SER A 26 2.67 -6.33 9.47
C SER A 26 1.85 -6.11 8.20
N ILE A 27 1.21 -7.19 7.75
CA ILE A 27 0.35 -7.22 6.57
C ILE A 27 -0.93 -7.91 7.00
N GLU A 28 -2.03 -7.16 7.02
CA GLU A 28 -3.33 -7.61 7.51
C GLU A 28 -4.39 -7.57 6.39
N LEU A 29 -5.18 -8.63 6.26
CA LEU A 29 -6.33 -8.71 5.36
C LEU A 29 -7.61 -8.28 6.08
N LYS A 30 -8.16 -7.15 5.65
CA LYS A 30 -9.45 -6.60 6.06
C LYS A 30 -10.46 -6.64 4.91
N LYS A 31 -11.71 -6.95 5.21
CA LYS A 31 -12.80 -6.76 4.24
C LYS A 31 -13.22 -5.30 4.21
N SER A 32 -13.48 -4.75 3.03
CA SER A 32 -14.04 -3.41 2.88
C SER A 32 -15.49 -3.43 2.45
N ASN A 33 -16.20 -2.34 2.73
CA ASN A 33 -17.54 -2.12 2.19
C ASN A 33 -17.51 -1.45 0.80
N TYR A 34 -16.32 -1.18 0.26
CA TYR A 34 -16.17 -0.64 -1.09
C TYR A 34 -16.28 -1.76 -2.11
N PHE A 35 -16.94 -1.45 -3.23
CA PHE A 35 -17.15 -2.39 -4.30
C PHE A 35 -17.00 -1.71 -5.65
N TYR A 36 -16.72 -2.51 -6.66
CA TYR A 36 -16.88 -2.10 -8.06
C TYR A 36 -17.90 -3.01 -8.75
N LEU A 37 -18.52 -2.50 -9.79
CA LEU A 37 -19.49 -3.25 -10.59
C LEU A 37 -18.75 -4.13 -11.59
N LEU A 38 -19.16 -5.40 -11.64
CA LEU A 38 -18.82 -6.34 -12.69
C LEU A 38 -19.71 -6.08 -13.92
N GLU A 39 -19.35 -6.66 -15.06
CA GLU A 39 -20.07 -6.47 -16.34
C GLU A 39 -21.56 -6.90 -16.27
N ASN A 40 -21.91 -7.80 -15.35
CA ASN A 40 -23.27 -8.27 -15.11
C ASN A 40 -24.01 -7.46 -14.02
N ASN A 41 -23.55 -6.25 -13.69
CA ASN A 41 -24.03 -5.42 -12.57
C ASN A 41 -23.90 -6.02 -11.17
N ASN A 42 -23.24 -7.18 -11.00
CA ASN A 42 -22.93 -7.68 -9.67
C ASN A 42 -21.84 -6.84 -9.01
N LYS A 43 -21.90 -6.74 -7.68
CA LYS A 43 -20.88 -6.03 -6.88
C LYS A 43 -19.76 -7.00 -6.52
N LYS A 44 -18.52 -6.64 -6.84
CA LYS A 44 -17.33 -7.25 -6.25
C LYS A 44 -16.80 -6.34 -5.16
N TYR A 45 -16.83 -6.83 -3.92
CA TYR A 45 -16.27 -6.13 -2.77
C TYR A 45 -14.74 -6.19 -2.84
N ILE A 46 -14.11 -5.05 -2.59
CA ILE A 46 -12.66 -4.92 -2.59
C ILE A 46 -12.16 -5.43 -1.24
N ASP A 47 -11.34 -6.47 -1.26
CA ASP A 47 -10.57 -6.90 -0.10
C ASP A 47 -9.39 -5.93 0.12
N ILE A 48 -9.20 -5.46 1.36
CA ILE A 48 -8.15 -4.51 1.73
C ILE A 48 -7.01 -5.26 2.40
N PHE A 49 -5.82 -5.18 1.83
CA PHE A 49 -4.60 -5.70 2.42
C PHE A 49 -3.80 -4.58 3.08
N ARG A 50 -4.10 -4.29 4.33
CA ARG A 50 -3.41 -3.25 5.08
C ARG A 50 -1.97 -3.68 5.37
N PHE A 51 -1.04 -3.15 4.59
CA PHE A 51 0.35 -3.03 5.02
C PHE A 51 0.42 -1.96 6.10
N SER A 52 1.03 -2.28 7.24
CA SER A 52 1.34 -1.29 8.27
C SER A 52 2.83 -1.36 8.57
N ILE A 53 3.48 -0.19 8.52
CA ILE A 53 4.87 -0.02 8.91
C ILE A 53 4.87 0.67 10.27
N PHE A 54 5.20 -0.06 11.32
CA PHE A 54 5.30 0.46 12.67
C PHE A 54 6.77 0.68 13.00
N ASP A 55 7.33 1.78 12.52
CA ASP A 55 8.62 2.22 13.02
C ASP A 55 8.77 3.73 12.91
N ARG A 56 9.20 4.35 14.00
CA ARG A 56 9.46 5.79 14.10
C ARG A 56 10.94 6.10 13.87
N ASP A 57 11.85 5.17 14.17
CA ASP A 57 13.25 5.50 14.48
C ASP A 57 14.24 5.35 13.31
N TYR A 58 14.04 4.42 12.36
CA TYR A 58 15.05 4.11 11.34
C TYR A 58 14.78 4.68 9.93
N PRO A 59 15.85 4.98 9.15
CA PRO A 59 15.73 5.37 7.75
C PRO A 59 15.37 4.17 6.87
N ILE A 60 14.08 3.81 6.89
CA ILE A 60 13.45 2.75 6.07
C ILE A 60 13.77 2.88 4.57
N GLU A 61 14.12 4.09 4.10
CA GLU A 61 14.43 4.34 2.70
C GLU A 61 15.69 3.62 2.20
N THR A 62 16.69 3.34 3.04
CA THR A 62 17.98 2.74 2.62
C THR A 62 17.99 1.22 2.61
N ASP A 63 17.02 0.58 3.27
CA ASP A 63 16.93 -0.89 3.33
C ASP A 63 16.28 -1.47 2.06
N TYR A 64 17.14 -1.90 1.13
CA TYR A 64 16.71 -2.54 -0.11
C TYR A 64 16.09 -3.93 0.10
N LYS A 65 16.39 -4.62 1.21
CA LYS A 65 15.79 -5.93 1.52
C LYS A 65 14.32 -5.75 1.89
N VAL A 66 13.93 -4.70 2.62
CA VAL A 66 12.51 -4.37 2.90
C VAL A 66 11.76 -4.22 1.59
N ARG A 67 12.30 -3.41 0.67
CA ARG A 67 11.70 -3.20 -0.64
C ARG A 67 11.48 -4.53 -1.39
N ASN A 68 12.52 -5.34 -1.50
CA ASN A 68 12.44 -6.62 -2.21
C ASN A 68 11.46 -7.60 -1.55
N THR A 69 11.40 -7.59 -0.21
CA THR A 69 10.48 -8.43 0.58
C THR A 69 9.03 -8.07 0.29
N ILE A 70 8.70 -6.77 0.33
CA ILE A 70 7.36 -6.27 0.02
C ILE A 70 6.96 -6.65 -1.42
N LEU A 71 7.84 -6.43 -2.40
CA LEU A 71 7.56 -6.81 -3.80
C LEU A 71 7.37 -8.33 -3.95
N SER A 72 8.22 -9.14 -3.33
CA SER A 72 8.13 -10.59 -3.37
C SER A 72 6.82 -11.10 -2.76
N PHE A 73 6.40 -10.52 -1.63
CA PHE A 73 5.11 -10.80 -1.02
C PHE A 73 3.96 -10.49 -1.97
N ILE A 74 3.91 -9.27 -2.51
CA ILE A 74 2.86 -8.78 -3.40
C ILE A 74 2.73 -9.71 -4.62
N SER A 75 3.85 -9.99 -5.30
CA SER A 75 3.86 -10.88 -6.47
C SER A 75 3.38 -12.28 -6.12
N THR A 76 3.88 -12.87 -5.03
CA THR A 76 3.47 -14.21 -4.58
C THR A 76 1.98 -14.25 -4.23
N TYR A 77 1.48 -13.21 -3.57
CA TYR A 77 0.10 -13.11 -3.16
C TYR A 77 -0.84 -13.01 -4.37
N PHE A 78 -0.51 -12.14 -5.34
CA PHE A 78 -1.25 -11.99 -6.58
C PHE A 78 -1.26 -13.25 -7.45
N GLN A 79 -0.18 -14.03 -7.44
CA GLN A 79 -0.09 -15.31 -8.16
C GLN A 79 -0.94 -16.40 -7.50
N LYS A 80 -0.96 -16.48 -6.16
CA LYS A 80 -1.64 -17.56 -5.44
C LYS A 80 -3.15 -17.35 -5.25
N GLN A 81 -3.60 -16.11 -5.10
CA GLN A 81 -4.96 -15.81 -4.63
C GLN A 81 -5.89 -15.27 -5.73
N ASN A 82 -5.42 -15.20 -6.98
CA ASN A 82 -6.17 -14.68 -8.13
C ASN A 82 -6.85 -13.31 -7.89
N ASN A 83 -6.25 -12.47 -7.04
CA ASN A 83 -6.73 -11.11 -6.79
C ASN A 83 -6.34 -10.17 -7.93
N ASP A 84 -7.11 -9.10 -8.13
CA ASP A 84 -6.86 -8.08 -9.16
C ASP A 84 -6.18 -6.83 -8.58
N GLU A 85 -6.38 -6.60 -7.27
CA GLU A 85 -5.96 -5.42 -6.55
C GLU A 85 -5.51 -5.68 -5.10
N ILE A 86 -4.70 -4.76 -4.56
CA ILE A 86 -4.28 -4.71 -3.15
C ILE A 86 -4.27 -3.23 -2.72
N LEU A 87 -5.12 -2.86 -1.77
CA LEU A 87 -5.09 -1.54 -1.12
C LEU A 87 -4.13 -1.55 0.07
N PHE A 88 -3.24 -0.58 0.19
CA PHE A 88 -2.29 -0.44 1.31
C PHE A 88 -2.33 0.95 1.94
N PHE A 89 -1.84 1.05 3.19
CA PHE A 89 -1.76 2.31 3.92
C PHE A 89 -0.31 2.61 4.29
N ILE A 90 0.09 3.87 4.16
CA ILE A 90 1.39 4.34 4.61
C ILE A 90 1.13 5.22 5.82
N ASN A 91 1.51 4.73 7.01
CA ASN A 91 1.33 5.48 8.23
C ASN A 91 1.97 6.87 8.10
N ASN A 92 1.22 7.92 8.44
CA ASN A 92 1.65 9.31 8.28
C ASN A 92 2.01 10.01 9.61
N GLU A 93 2.56 9.25 10.56
CA GLU A 93 3.13 9.81 11.77
C GLU A 93 4.49 10.47 11.52
N PHE A 94 4.94 11.27 12.49
CA PHE A 94 6.31 11.76 12.51
C PHE A 94 7.27 10.59 12.72
N GLU A 95 8.39 10.66 12.01
CA GLU A 95 9.56 9.82 12.25
C GLU A 95 10.35 10.51 13.37
N THR A 96 10.84 9.78 14.36
CA THR A 96 11.51 10.31 15.58
C THR A 96 12.72 11.18 15.24
N ASN A 97 13.33 10.94 14.08
CA ASN A 97 14.47 11.70 13.58
C ASN A 97 14.10 12.78 12.55
N ASN A 98 12.81 13.04 12.31
CA ASN A 98 12.34 14.01 11.33
C ASN A 98 10.99 14.65 11.69
N PHE A 99 11.06 15.80 12.37
CA PHE A 99 9.89 16.62 12.72
C PHE A 99 9.49 17.63 11.63
N SER A 100 10.25 17.71 10.53
CA SER A 100 9.97 18.67 9.45
C SER A 100 8.81 18.24 8.55
N HIS A 101 8.66 16.94 8.35
CA HIS A 101 7.65 16.33 7.48
C HIS A 101 7.28 14.94 7.98
N ARG A 102 5.97 14.66 8.03
CA ARG A 102 5.43 13.35 8.39
C ARG A 102 5.76 12.29 7.32
N ALA A 103 6.09 11.07 7.76
CA ALA A 103 6.32 9.86 6.95
C ALA A 103 7.20 10.02 5.70
N LYS A 104 8.17 10.94 5.70
CA LYS A 104 9.02 11.26 4.54
C LYS A 104 9.80 10.03 4.04
N SER A 105 10.38 9.26 4.95
CA SER A 105 11.20 8.09 4.62
C SER A 105 10.32 6.94 4.11
N ARG A 106 9.15 6.74 4.72
CA ARG A 106 8.16 5.75 4.25
C ARG A 106 7.66 6.07 2.84
N LEU A 107 7.28 7.32 2.57
CA LEU A 107 6.87 7.74 1.22
C LEU A 107 7.96 7.52 0.18
N LYS A 108 9.22 7.80 0.52
CA LYS A 108 10.36 7.51 -0.37
C LYS A 108 10.53 6.02 -0.64
N LEU A 109 10.39 5.15 0.37
CA LEU A 109 10.39 3.69 0.17
C LEU A 109 9.30 3.29 -0.83
N PHE A 110 8.07 3.76 -0.63
CA PHE A 110 6.95 3.45 -1.51
C PHE A 110 7.13 3.99 -2.93
N ARG A 111 7.61 5.23 -3.10
CA ARG A 111 7.97 5.76 -4.43
C ARG A 111 9.04 4.91 -5.13
N ARG A 112 10.00 4.36 -4.37
CA ARG A 112 11.01 3.41 -4.91
C ARG A 112 10.38 2.08 -5.31
N LEU A 113 9.46 1.54 -4.51
CA LEU A 113 8.65 0.37 -4.86
C LEU A 113 7.93 0.61 -6.19
N PHE A 114 7.20 1.71 -6.32
CA PHE A 114 6.42 2.06 -7.51
C PHE A 114 7.30 2.17 -8.75
N ARG A 115 8.43 2.85 -8.64
CA ARG A 115 9.36 3.02 -9.76
C ARG A 115 9.88 1.69 -10.29
N ILE A 116 10.12 0.71 -9.42
CA ILE A 116 10.63 -0.60 -9.84
C ILE A 116 9.49 -1.46 -10.38
N SER A 117 8.37 -1.53 -9.68
CA SER A 117 7.24 -2.33 -10.12
C SER A 117 6.66 -1.86 -11.46
N ASN A 118 6.52 -0.54 -11.65
CA ASN A 118 5.95 0.02 -12.87
C ASN A 118 6.87 -0.20 -14.10
N LYS A 119 8.18 -0.45 -13.90
CA LYS A 119 9.06 -0.88 -15.00
C LYS A 119 8.73 -2.29 -15.51
N ASN A 120 8.23 -3.17 -14.64
CA ASN A 120 7.87 -4.53 -15.01
C ASN A 120 6.50 -4.62 -15.72
N SER A 121 5.72 -3.52 -15.79
CA SER A 121 4.43 -3.39 -16.51
C SER A 121 3.29 -4.34 -16.12
N GLU A 122 3.51 -5.31 -15.24
CA GLU A 122 2.51 -6.26 -14.76
C GLU A 122 1.53 -5.62 -13.76
N PHE A 123 2.02 -4.64 -13.01
CA PHE A 123 1.28 -3.97 -11.95
C PHE A 123 1.40 -2.46 -12.09
N VAL A 124 0.33 -1.77 -11.72
CA VAL A 124 0.33 -0.32 -11.52
C VAL A 124 0.17 -0.05 -10.03
N PHE A 125 1.03 0.83 -9.52
CA PHE A 125 0.98 1.31 -8.16
C PHE A 125 0.55 2.78 -8.15
N LEU A 126 -0.48 3.10 -7.39
CA LEU A 126 -0.99 4.46 -7.21
C LEU A 126 -1.11 4.81 -5.72
N THR A 127 -1.10 6.11 -5.43
CA THR A 127 -1.39 6.66 -4.11
C THR A 127 -2.34 7.84 -4.19
N ASN A 128 -2.93 8.20 -3.06
CA ASN A 128 -3.72 9.41 -2.91
C ASN A 128 -2.86 10.68 -2.85
N GLU A 129 -1.55 10.59 -3.10
CA GLU A 129 -0.60 11.69 -2.96
C GLU A 129 -1.01 12.93 -3.77
N HIS A 130 -1.53 12.71 -4.98
CA HIS A 130 -2.00 13.78 -5.87
C HIS A 130 -3.26 14.51 -5.39
N PHE A 131 -4.01 13.94 -4.44
CA PHE A 131 -5.21 14.57 -3.85
C PHE A 131 -4.88 15.37 -2.58
N ILE A 132 -3.63 15.37 -2.13
CA ILE A 132 -3.21 16.03 -0.89
C ILE A 132 -2.66 17.41 -1.24
N LEU A 133 -3.43 18.46 -0.88
CA LEU A 133 -3.04 19.85 -1.17
C LEU A 133 -1.87 20.32 -0.29
N ASN A 134 -1.83 19.89 0.97
CA ASN A 134 -0.79 20.28 1.93
C ASN A 134 -0.26 19.07 2.71
N HIS A 135 0.87 18.53 2.27
CA HIS A 135 1.53 17.39 2.91
C HIS A 135 1.98 17.65 4.36
N LYS A 136 2.18 18.92 4.77
CA LYS A 136 2.58 19.24 6.15
C LYS A 136 1.40 19.13 7.12
N GLU A 137 0.22 19.52 6.67
CA GLU A 137 -1.02 19.52 7.46
C GLU A 137 -1.81 18.21 7.33
N TYR A 138 -1.51 17.40 6.33
CA TYR A 138 -2.10 16.08 6.17
C TYR A 138 -1.71 15.19 7.35
N LYS A 139 -2.70 14.79 8.16
CA LYS A 139 -2.52 13.95 9.36
C LYS A 139 -3.00 12.51 9.17
N MET A 140 -3.73 12.23 8.09
CA MET A 140 -4.23 10.90 7.76
C MET A 140 -3.11 10.06 7.12
N ASP A 141 -3.23 8.74 7.20
CA ASP A 141 -2.36 7.82 6.48
C ASP A 141 -2.50 8.02 4.97
N TYR A 142 -1.40 7.91 4.23
CA TYR A 142 -1.50 7.86 2.77
C TYR A 142 -2.14 6.54 2.37
N ILE A 143 -2.97 6.61 1.34
CA ILE A 143 -3.70 5.48 0.80
C ILE A 143 -3.06 5.13 -0.53
N GLY A 144 -2.78 3.86 -0.76
CA GLY A 144 -2.33 3.39 -2.07
C GLY A 144 -3.01 2.13 -2.53
N ILE A 145 -2.92 1.86 -3.83
CA ILE A 145 -3.44 0.66 -4.45
C ILE A 145 -2.42 0.08 -5.43
N ILE A 146 -2.40 -1.23 -5.52
CA ILE A 146 -1.66 -2.01 -6.51
C ILE A 146 -2.71 -2.73 -7.35
N VAL A 147 -2.63 -2.63 -8.68
CA VAL A 147 -3.61 -3.24 -9.59
C VAL A 147 -2.88 -3.99 -10.69
N LYS A 148 -3.32 -5.21 -11.02
CA LYS A 148 -2.87 -5.95 -12.21
C LYS A 148 -3.29 -5.21 -13.47
N THR A 149 -2.34 -4.85 -14.33
CA THR A 149 -2.64 -4.12 -15.59
C THR A 149 -3.49 -4.93 -16.57
N LYS A 150 -3.39 -6.26 -16.52
CA LYS A 150 -4.16 -7.19 -17.35
C LYS A 150 -5.51 -7.59 -16.74
N SER A 151 -5.89 -7.03 -15.58
CA SER A 151 -7.21 -7.34 -15.00
C SER A 151 -8.33 -6.84 -15.92
N PRO A 152 -9.37 -7.64 -16.19
CA PRO A 152 -10.54 -7.15 -16.94
C PRO A 152 -11.25 -6.01 -16.21
N TYR A 153 -11.06 -5.89 -14.89
CA TYR A 153 -11.67 -4.87 -14.05
C TYR A 153 -10.77 -3.66 -13.81
N TYR A 154 -9.60 -3.59 -14.43
CA TYR A 154 -8.58 -2.57 -14.19
C TYR A 154 -9.18 -1.15 -14.14
N ASN A 155 -9.91 -0.73 -15.17
CA ASN A 155 -10.49 0.61 -15.24
C ASN A 155 -11.51 0.88 -14.13
N ASN A 156 -12.34 -0.11 -13.78
CA ASN A 156 -13.33 0.03 -12.71
C ASN A 156 -12.65 0.14 -11.34
N ILE A 157 -11.61 -0.65 -11.09
CA ILE A 157 -10.81 -0.60 -9.86
C ILE A 157 -10.18 0.79 -9.72
N ILE A 158 -9.53 1.29 -10.77
CA ILE A 158 -8.87 2.61 -10.76
C ILE A 158 -9.89 3.74 -10.52
N ARG A 159 -11.05 3.70 -11.18
CA ARG A 159 -12.13 4.67 -10.96
C ARG A 159 -12.65 4.64 -9.52
N THR A 160 -12.90 3.45 -8.96
CA THR A 160 -13.37 3.28 -7.58
C THR A 160 -12.33 3.77 -6.58
N PHE A 161 -11.05 3.45 -6.80
CA PHE A 161 -9.95 3.93 -5.97
C PHE A 161 -9.80 5.46 -6.01
N THR A 162 -9.93 6.06 -7.21
CA THR A 162 -9.86 7.52 -7.39
C THR A 162 -10.98 8.21 -6.62
N LYS A 163 -12.22 7.68 -6.71
CA LYS A 163 -13.36 8.16 -5.93
C LYS A 163 -13.12 8.01 -4.43
N PHE A 164 -12.63 6.85 -3.99
CA PHE A 164 -12.28 6.59 -2.59
C PHE A 164 -11.26 7.60 -2.04
N CYS A 165 -10.21 7.90 -2.81
CA CYS A 165 -9.19 8.88 -2.45
C CYS A 165 -9.77 10.28 -2.37
N HIS A 166 -10.58 10.68 -3.34
CA HIS A 166 -11.22 12.00 -3.35
C HIS A 166 -12.12 12.19 -2.12
N GLU A 167 -12.98 11.22 -1.81
CA GLU A 167 -13.87 11.26 -0.64
C GLU A 167 -13.08 11.32 0.67
N ASN A 168 -12.03 10.49 0.83
CA ASN A 168 -11.27 10.46 2.08
C ASN A 168 -10.28 11.61 2.25
N SER A 169 -9.77 12.19 1.16
CA SER A 169 -8.87 13.34 1.23
C SER A 169 -9.60 14.68 1.35
N TYR A 170 -10.81 14.81 0.81
CA TYR A 170 -11.55 16.10 0.79
C TYR A 170 -12.79 16.13 1.69
N GLN A 171 -13.62 15.09 1.78
CA GLN A 171 -14.90 15.18 2.52
C GLN A 171 -14.74 15.08 4.04
N LYS A 172 -13.64 14.50 4.55
CA LYS A 172 -13.33 14.46 5.98
C LYS A 172 -12.73 15.75 6.55
N LEU A 173 -12.43 16.75 5.70
CA LEU A 173 -11.96 18.08 6.15
C LEU A 173 -13.13 19.05 6.42
N THR A 174 -14.35 18.67 6.05
CA THR A 174 -15.57 19.50 6.16
C THR A 174 -16.54 19.06 7.27
N GLN A 175 -16.10 18.19 8.18
CA GLN A 175 -16.81 17.82 9.42
C GLN A 175 -15.89 18.08 10.61
#